data_AF-A0A7C6A2E3-F1
#
_entry.id   AF-A0A7C6A2E3-F1
#
_cell.length_a   1.000
_cell.length_b   1.000
_cell.length_c   1.000
_cell.angle_alpha   90.00
_cell.angle_beta   90.00
_cell.angle_gamma   90.00
#
_symmetry.space_group_name_H-M   'P 1'
#
loop_
_entity.id
_entity.type
_entity.pdbx_description
1 polymer ?
#
loop_
_entity_poly.entity_id
_entity_poly.type
_entity_poly.pdbx_seq_one_letter_code
_entity_poly.pdbx_strand_id
1 'polypeptide(L)' 'MWDLRLPSGLFFTLLGLILCLTGLLAPGQRAPLTEANVNLYAGAGMLLFGGVMLWLGLKRS' A
#
# COMPACT_ATOMS: atom_id res chain seq x y z
N MET A 1 20.39 3.06 -15.35
CA MET A 1 19.38 3.81 -14.57
C MET A 1 18.81 2.82 -13.57
N TRP A 2 18.79 3.15 -12.28
CA TRP A 2 18.19 2.25 -11.27
C TRP A 2 16.76 1.94 -11.68
N ASP A 3 16.35 0.67 -11.64
CA ASP A 3 15.00 0.29 -12.03
C ASP A 3 14.01 0.96 -11.08
N LEU A 4 13.29 1.97 -11.58
CA LEU A 4 12.40 2.81 -10.79
C LEU A 4 11.31 1.98 -10.10
N ARG A 5 11.02 0.79 -10.64
CA ARG A 5 10.03 -0.16 -10.11
C ARG A 5 10.35 -0.64 -8.69
N LEU A 6 11.63 -0.80 -8.37
CA LEU A 6 12.04 -1.32 -7.07
C LEU A 6 11.80 -0.29 -5.94
N PRO A 7 12.32 0.96 -6.01
CA PRO A 7 12.06 1.95 -4.98
C PRO A 7 10.58 2.37 -4.94
N SER A 8 9.90 2.48 -6.09
CA SER A 8 8.46 2.79 -6.09
C SER A 8 7.64 1.64 -5.49
N GLY A 9 7.96 0.40 -5.85
CA GLY A 9 7.30 -0.79 -5.31
C GLY A 9 7.46 -0.88 -3.79
N LEU A 10 8.69 -0.72 -3.28
CA LEU A 10 8.95 -0.69 -1.83
C LEU A 10 8.14 0.39 -1.12
N PHE A 11 8.11 1.61 -1.67
CA PHE A 11 7.38 2.72 -1.09
C PHE A 11 5.88 2.42 -0.99
N PHE A 12 5.24 2.03 -2.10
CA PHE A 12 3.80 1.74 -2.12
C PHE A 12 3.43 0.54 -1.27
N THR A 13 4.24 -0.52 -1.25
CA THR A 13 4.01 -1.68 -0.40
C THR A 13 4.12 -1.31 1.07
N LEU A 14 5.14 -0.55 1.48
CA LEU A 14 5.30 -0.12 2.87
C LEU A 14 4.14 0.76 3.33
N LEU A 15 3.76 1.76 2.53
CA LEU A 15 2.67 2.68 2.84
C LEU A 15 1.32 1.94 2.90
N GLY A 16 1.08 1.02 1.96
CA GLY A 16 -0.09 0.16 1.96
C GLY A 16 -0.18 -0.72 3.20
N LEU A 17 0.95 -1.27 3.64
CA LEU A 17 1.03 -2.10 4.85
C LEU A 17 0.70 -1.29 6.11
N ILE A 18 1.23 -0.07 6.21
CA ILE A 18 0.90 0.86 7.31
C ILE A 18 -0.61 1.16 7.32
N LEU A 19 -1.19 1.50 6.16
CA LEU A 19 -2.62 1.83 6.05
C LEU A 19 -3.54 0.64 6.35
N CYS A 20 -3.16 -0.57 5.93
CA CYS A 20 -3.90 -1.77 6.30
C CYS A 20 -3.82 -2.03 7.81
N LEU A 21 -2.64 -1.90 8.42
CA LEU A 21 -2.49 -2.06 9.87
C LEU A 21 -3.27 -1.01 10.65
N THR A 22 -3.27 0.25 10.24
CA THR A 22 -4.08 1.29 10.89
C THR A 22 -5.57 1.03 10.70
N GLY A 23 -6.01 0.60 9.51
CA GLY A 23 -7.39 0.20 9.25
C GLY A 23 -7.85 -0.98 10.12
N LEU A 24 -6.98 -1.95 10.39
CA LEU A 24 -7.28 -3.14 11.21
C LEU A 24 -7.23 -2.88 12.72
N LEU A 25 -6.17 -2.19 13.19
CA LEU A 25 -5.91 -1.99 14.62
C LEU A 25 -6.64 -0.77 15.19
N ALA A 26 -6.95 0.22 14.35
CA ALA A 26 -7.64 1.44 14.76
C ALA A 26 -8.79 1.77 13.77
N PRO A 27 -9.81 0.90 13.65
CA PRO A 27 -10.93 1.14 12.72
C PRO A 27 -11.73 2.41 13.03
N GLY A 28 -11.63 2.93 14.26
CA GLY A 28 -12.20 4.23 14.65
C GLY A 28 -11.45 5.44 14.10
N GLN A 29 -10.19 5.28 13.65
CA GLN A 29 -9.41 6.32 12.98
C GLN A 29 -9.76 6.38 11.48
N ARG A 30 -11.05 6.56 11.18
CA ARG A 30 -11.58 6.70 9.83
C ARG A 30 -11.76 8.17 9.46
N ALA A 31 -11.86 8.45 8.16
CA ALA A 31 -12.15 9.80 7.68
C ALA A 31 -13.52 10.26 8.21
N PRO A 32 -13.67 11.52 8.70
CA PRO A 32 -14.92 12.00 9.29
C PRO A 32 -16.12 11.99 8.34
N LEU A 33 -15.85 11.97 7.03
CA LEU A 33 -16.83 12.10 5.96
C LEU A 33 -17.43 10.76 5.52
N THR A 34 -16.94 9.62 6.03
CA THR A 34 -17.46 8.31 5.62
C THR A 34 -17.41 7.28 6.74
N GLU A 35 -18.41 6.42 6.75
CA GLU A 35 -18.48 5.25 7.63
C GLU A 35 -17.48 4.16 7.21
N ALA A 36 -17.04 4.17 5.95
CA ALA A 36 -16.17 3.15 5.39
C ALA A 36 -14.74 3.26 5.91
N ASN A 37 -14.07 2.11 6.05
CA ASN A 37 -12.68 2.04 6.47
C ASN A 37 -11.73 2.39 5.33
N VAL A 38 -11.61 3.69 5.03
CA VAL A 38 -10.81 4.23 3.92
C VAL A 38 -9.35 3.78 4.00
N ASN A 39 -8.77 3.71 5.20
CA ASN A 39 -7.40 3.25 5.41
C ASN A 39 -7.22 1.83 4.87
N LEU A 40 -8.18 0.94 5.13
CA LEU A 40 -8.12 -0.44 4.66
C LEU A 40 -8.24 -0.54 3.14
N TYR A 41 -9.18 0.19 2.53
CA TYR A 41 -9.38 0.19 1.07
C TYR A 41 -8.17 0.78 0.33
N ALA A 42 -7.69 1.94 0.77
CA ALA A 42 -6.53 2.60 0.20
C ALA A 42 -5.26 1.77 0.42
N GLY A 43 -5.08 1.21 1.61
CA GLY A 43 -3.97 0.34 1.97
C GLY A 43 -3.93 -0.92 1.10
N ALA A 44 -5.07 -1.57 0.90
CA ALA A 44 -5.19 -2.74 0.03
C ALA A 44 -4.83 -2.41 -1.44
N GLY A 45 -5.31 -1.27 -1.95
CA GLY A 45 -4.95 -0.80 -3.30
C GLY A 45 -3.45 -0.52 -3.45
N MET A 46 -2.85 0.15 -2.47
CA MET A 46 -1.40 0.43 -2.46
C MET A 46 -0.56 -0.85 -2.33
N LEU A 47 -0.98 -1.81 -1.51
CA LEU A 47 -0.32 -3.12 -1.39
C LEU A 47 -0.36 -3.89 -2.71
N LEU A 48 -1.50 -3.91 -3.38
CA LEU A 48 -1.66 -4.58 -4.66
C LEU A 48 -0.73 -3.94 -5.71
N PHE A 49 -0.75 -2.61 -5.81
CA PHE A 49 0.10 -1.89 -6.77
C PHE A 49 1.59 -2.07 -6.47
N GLY A 50 2.01 -1.82 -5.22
CA GLY A 50 3.41 -1.96 -4.81
C GLY A 50 3.92 -3.39 -4.94
N GLY A 51 3.09 -4.38 -4.59
CA GLY A 51 3.40 -5.80 -4.74
C GLY A 51 3.59 -6.20 -6.21
N VAL A 52 2.74 -5.72 -7.12
CA VAL A 52 2.91 -5.93 -8.56
C VAL A 52 4.19 -5.28 -9.07
N MET A 53 4.50 -4.04 -8.65
CA MET A 53 5.75 -3.38 -9.05
C MET A 53 6.99 -4.11 -8.55
N LEU A 54 7.00 -4.53 -7.29
CA LEU A 54 8.08 -5.32 -6.70
C LEU A 54 8.27 -6.63 -7.43
N TRP A 55 7.18 -7.36 -7.69
CA TRP A 55 7.23 -8.62 -8.43
C TRP A 55 7.84 -8.44 -9.83
N LEU A 56 7.44 -7.40 -10.55
CA LEU A 56 7.97 -7.09 -11.88
C LEU A 56 9.45 -6.65 -11.85
N GLY A 57 9.86 -5.90 -10.82
CA GLY A 57 11.25 -5.47 -10.63
C GLY A 57 12.17 -6.64 -10.25
N LEU A 58 11.73 -7.50 -9.34
CA LEU A 58 12.47 -8.69 -8.88
C LEU A 58 12.61 -9.74 -9.98
N LYS A 59 11.64 -9.85 -10.90
CA LYS A 59 11.68 -10.85 -11.99
C LYS A 59 12.64 -10.46 -13.13
N ARG A 60 13.08 -9.20 -13.21
CA ARG A 60 13.90 -8.66 -14.31
C ARG A 60 15.26 -8.09 -13.87
N SER A 61 15.60 -8.16 -12.58
CA SER A 61 16.90 -7.77 -12.04
C SER A 61 17.80 -8.97 -11.83
#